data_AF-A0A7V3H9U0-F1
#
_entry.id   AF-A0A7V3H9U0-F1
#
_cell.length_a   1.000
_cell.length_b   1.000
_cell.length_c   1.000
_cell.angle_alpha   90.00
_cell.angle_beta   90.00
_cell.angle_gamma   90.00
#
_symmetry.space_group_name_H-M   'P 1'
#
loop_
_entity.id
_entity.type
_entity.pdbx_description
1 polymer ?
#
loop_
_entity_poly.entity_id
_entity_poly.type
_entity_poly.pdbx_seq_one_letter_code
_entity_poly.pdbx_strand_id
1 'polypeptide(L)'
;MAFELAEDEDSFLLANVGPEQSGLPFLIYISERQGIWPVHIKVAEAPGRLTFRAAVCAHPPMAVIAGELTASELTSLRRWIDLNREVIVGHCTGDIEGTADALDALVPLRT
;
A
#
# COMPACT_ATOMS: atom_id res chain seq x y z
N MET A 1 -2.95 0.00 20.51
CA MET A 1 -3.97 -0.63 19.65
C MET A 1 -3.24 -1.51 18.66
N ALA A 2 -3.47 -2.82 18.69
CA ALA A 2 -2.95 -3.71 17.66
C ALA A 2 -3.80 -3.49 16.39
N PHE A 3 -3.16 -3.26 15.25
CA PHE A 3 -3.83 -3.38 13.97
C PHE A 3 -4.07 -4.87 13.74
N GLU A 4 -5.26 -5.35 14.06
CA GLU A 4 -5.67 -6.68 13.63
C GLU A 4 -5.71 -6.66 12.11
N LEU A 5 -4.99 -7.61 11.47
CA LEU A 5 -5.08 -7.88 10.03
C LEU A 5 -6.40 -8.61 9.76
N ALA A 6 -7.50 -8.06 10.28
CA ALA A 6 -8.84 -8.57 10.08
C ALA A 6 -9.21 -8.41 8.59
N GLU A 7 -10.07 -9.29 8.12
CA GLU A 7 -10.74 -9.14 6.84
C GLU A 7 -11.62 -7.88 6.94
N ASP A 8 -11.08 -6.73 6.54
CA ASP A 8 -11.83 -5.48 6.50
C ASP A 8 -13.00 -5.66 5.51
N GLU A 9 -14.23 -5.55 6.02
CA GLU A 9 -15.46 -5.47 5.20
C GLU A 9 -15.40 -4.29 4.20
N ASP A 10 -14.43 -3.37 4.35
CA ASP A 10 -14.09 -2.28 3.43
C ASP A 10 -13.14 -2.69 2.28
N SER A 11 -13.02 -3.98 1.98
CA SER A 11 -12.21 -4.52 0.87
C SER A 11 -12.58 -3.96 -0.52
N PHE A 12 -13.73 -3.31 -0.66
CA PHE A 12 -14.18 -2.64 -1.89
C PHE A 12 -13.48 -1.29 -2.16
N LEU A 13 -12.77 -0.73 -1.19
CA LEU A 13 -12.06 0.55 -1.27
C LEU A 13 -10.54 0.36 -1.21
N LEU A 14 -10.02 -0.73 -1.79
CA LEU A 14 -8.58 -0.98 -1.86
C LEU A 14 -8.10 -0.98 -3.31
N ALA A 15 -7.14 -0.12 -3.63
CA ALA A 15 -6.42 -0.14 -4.89
C ALA A 15 -5.38 -1.28 -4.87
N ASN A 16 -5.56 -2.27 -5.75
CA ASN A 16 -4.65 -3.39 -5.91
C ASN A 16 -3.48 -2.98 -6.81
N VAL A 17 -2.26 -3.00 -6.28
CA VAL A 17 -1.05 -2.68 -7.06
C VAL A 17 -0.20 -3.93 -7.17
N GLY A 18 -0.21 -4.53 -8.36
CA GLY A 18 0.54 -5.75 -8.66
C GLY A 18 2.05 -5.53 -8.83
N PRO A 19 2.83 -6.62 -8.93
CA PRO A 19 4.27 -6.57 -9.19
C PRO A 19 4.65 -5.77 -10.45
N GLU A 20 3.86 -5.87 -11.52
CA GLU A 20 4.14 -5.15 -12.78
C GLU A 20 3.98 -3.63 -12.63
N GLN A 21 3.00 -3.18 -11.84
CA GLN A 21 2.71 -1.77 -11.61
C GLN A 21 3.64 -1.15 -10.55
N SER A 22 4.02 -1.93 -9.53
CA SER A 22 4.85 -1.45 -8.42
C SER A 22 6.35 -1.70 -8.63
N GLY A 23 6.73 -2.70 -9.43
CA GLY A 23 8.10 -3.22 -9.45
C GLY A 23 8.50 -3.99 -8.17
N LEU A 24 7.56 -4.23 -7.24
CA LEU A 24 7.80 -4.99 -6.01
C LEU A 24 7.56 -6.48 -6.24
N PRO A 25 8.22 -7.38 -5.48
CA PRO A 25 8.04 -8.82 -5.64
C PRO A 25 6.73 -9.36 -5.02
N PHE A 26 5.83 -8.49 -4.56
CA PHE A 26 4.58 -8.84 -3.89
C PHE A 26 3.45 -7.87 -4.25
N LEU A 27 2.21 -8.34 -4.08
CA LEU A 27 0.99 -7.55 -4.24
C LEU A 27 0.80 -6.64 -3.02
N ILE A 28 0.46 -5.38 -3.25
CA ILE A 28 0.11 -4.43 -2.20
C ILE A 28 -1.28 -3.85 -2.44
N TYR A 29 -1.88 -3.39 -1.35
CA TYR A 29 -3.19 -2.74 -1.33
C TYR A 29 -3.03 -1.36 -0.69
N ILE A 30 -3.56 -0.32 -1.35
CA ILE A 30 -3.64 1.05 -0.83
C ILE A 30 -5.10 1.35 -0.52
N SER A 31 -5.38 1.88 0.67
CA SER A 31 -6.73 2.31 1.02
C SER A 31 -7.17 3.55 0.24
N GLU A 32 -8.34 3.48 -0.38
CA GLU A 32 -9.00 4.58 -1.07
C GLU A 32 -9.77 5.46 -0.05
N ARG A 33 -9.64 6.78 -0.19
CA ARG A 33 -10.58 7.82 0.32
C ARG A 33 -11.13 7.63 1.74
N GLN A 34 -10.34 7.11 2.65
CA GLN A 34 -10.79 6.97 4.03
C GLN A 34 -10.63 8.27 4.82
N GLY A 35 -9.81 9.23 4.34
CA GLY A 35 -9.43 10.42 5.13
C GLY A 35 -8.71 10.07 6.45
N ILE A 36 -8.49 8.78 6.70
CA ILE A 36 -7.80 8.25 7.86
C ILE A 36 -6.32 8.43 7.59
N TRP A 37 -5.74 9.40 8.29
CA TRP A 37 -4.31 9.47 8.49
C TRP A 37 -3.94 8.65 9.74
N PRO A 38 -2.90 7.81 9.66
CA PRO A 38 -1.96 7.70 8.54
C PRO A 38 -2.34 6.70 7.44
N VAL A 39 -1.83 6.92 6.22
CA VAL A 39 -2.02 6.00 5.09
C VAL A 39 -1.42 4.63 5.40
N HIS A 40 -2.22 3.57 5.22
CA HIS A 40 -1.78 2.19 5.38
C HIS A 40 -1.65 1.48 4.04
N ILE A 41 -0.52 0.80 3.87
CA ILE A 41 -0.27 -0.11 2.76
C ILE A 41 -0.26 -1.53 3.32
N LYS A 42 -1.12 -2.39 2.79
CA LYS A 42 -1.19 -3.79 3.21
C LYS A 42 -0.47 -4.67 2.19
N VAL A 43 0.35 -5.60 2.67
CA VAL A 43 1.08 -6.56 1.84
C VAL A 43 0.33 -7.89 1.85
N ALA A 44 -0.05 -8.37 0.68
CA ALA A 44 -0.77 -9.62 0.53
C ALA A 44 0.06 -10.82 1.01
N GLU A 45 -0.61 -11.82 1.57
CA GLU A 45 0.00 -13.13 1.81
C GLU A 45 0.20 -13.90 0.50
N ALA A 46 -0.78 -13.83 -0.41
CA ALA A 46 -0.74 -14.44 -1.73
C ALA A 46 -1.55 -13.62 -2.76
N PRO A 47 -1.21 -13.71 -4.07
CA PRO A 47 -2.00 -13.05 -5.11
C PRO A 47 -3.48 -13.48 -5.06
N GLY A 48 -4.39 -12.51 -5.14
CA GLY A 48 -5.83 -12.78 -5.18
C GLY A 48 -6.48 -13.15 -3.84
N ARG A 49 -5.76 -13.01 -2.72
CA ARG A 49 -6.32 -13.15 -1.36
C ARG A 49 -6.39 -11.81 -0.65
N LEU A 50 -7.44 -11.62 0.14
CA LEU A 50 -7.62 -10.49 1.06
C LEU A 50 -7.00 -10.77 2.45
N THR A 51 -6.14 -11.78 2.54
CA THR A 51 -5.31 -12.00 3.73
C THR A 51 -4.00 -11.24 3.57
N PHE A 52 -3.63 -10.50 4.61
CA PHE A 52 -2.45 -9.65 4.61
C PHE A 52 -1.42 -10.23 5.58
N ARG A 53 -0.14 -10.26 5.17
CA ARG A 53 0.96 -10.70 6.05
C ARG A 53 1.66 -9.56 6.78
N ALA A 54 1.47 -8.32 6.31
CA ALA A 54 2.01 -7.13 6.92
C ALA A 54 1.18 -5.89 6.57
N ALA A 55 1.18 -4.90 7.46
CA ALA A 55 0.65 -3.57 7.22
C ALA A 55 1.70 -2.52 7.57
N VAL A 56 1.77 -1.48 6.74
CA VAL A 56 2.79 -0.43 6.83
C VAL A 56 2.12 0.93 6.82
N CYS A 57 2.50 1.77 7.76
CA CYS A 57 2.22 3.20 7.75
C CYS A 57 3.16 3.91 6.75
N ALA A 58 2.60 4.56 5.74
CA ALA A 58 3.36 5.31 4.72
C ALA A 58 3.68 6.77 5.12
N HIS A 59 3.16 7.24 6.27
CA HIS A 59 3.50 8.55 6.84
C HIS A 59 4.98 8.56 7.29
N PRO A 60 5.74 9.65 7.08
CA PRO A 60 7.13 9.74 7.54
C PRO A 60 7.25 9.72 9.08
N PRO A 61 8.18 8.93 9.66
CA PRO A 61 8.92 7.85 9.03
C PRO A 61 8.04 6.62 8.81
N MET A 62 8.17 5.98 7.65
CA MET A 62 7.46 4.74 7.36
C MET A 62 7.76 3.69 8.44
N ALA A 63 6.73 3.04 8.95
CA ALA A 63 6.79 2.04 10.01
C ALA A 63 5.90 0.83 9.70
N VAL A 64 6.38 -0.37 10.03
CA VAL A 64 5.54 -1.58 10.05
C VAL A 64 4.66 -1.50 11.29
N ILE A 65 3.34 -1.57 11.10
CA ILE A 65 2.35 -1.45 12.18
C ILE A 65 1.71 -2.80 12.55
N ALA A 66 1.80 -3.78 11.66
CA ALA A 66 1.40 -5.16 11.90
C ALA A 66 2.17 -6.13 10.98
N GLY A 67 2.36 -7.36 11.45
CA GLY A 67 3.06 -8.42 10.71
C GLY A 67 4.55 -8.16 10.51
N GLU A 68 5.15 -8.86 9.57
CA GLU A 68 6.60 -8.83 9.33
C GLU A 68 6.94 -8.76 7.84
N LEU A 69 7.97 -7.97 7.53
CA LEU A 69 8.62 -7.92 6.22
C LEU A 69 10.10 -8.24 6.40
N THR A 70 10.71 -8.93 5.44
CA THR A 70 12.16 -9.08 5.43
C THR A 70 12.83 -7.72 5.21
N ALA A 71 14.10 -7.58 5.61
CA ALA A 71 14.84 -6.32 5.44
C ALA A 71 14.90 -5.86 3.97
N SER A 72 15.00 -6.81 3.02
CA SER A 72 14.99 -6.52 1.59
C SER A 72 13.64 -5.99 1.12
N GLU A 73 12.55 -6.66 1.51
CA GLU A 73 11.18 -6.25 1.17
C GLU A 73 10.84 -4.88 1.76
N LEU A 74 11.22 -4.64 3.01
CA LEU A 74 11.04 -3.35 3.68
C LEU A 74 11.80 -2.23 2.95
N THR A 75 13.03 -2.52 2.50
CA THR A 75 13.85 -1.56 1.76
C THR A 75 13.23 -1.21 0.41
N SER A 76 12.79 -2.22 -0.36
CA SER A 76 12.14 -2.01 -1.66
C SER A 76 10.81 -1.27 -1.49
N LEU A 77 9.98 -1.67 -0.52
CA LEU A 77 8.72 -1.00 -0.22
C LEU A 77 8.95 0.46 0.17
N ARG A 78 9.96 0.74 0.99
CA ARG A 78 10.28 2.11 1.39
C ARG A 78 10.69 2.97 0.19
N ARG A 79 11.56 2.46 -0.68
CA ARG A 79 11.95 3.17 -1.92
C ARG A 79 10.75 3.44 -2.82
N TRP A 80 9.87 2.45 -2.96
CA TRP A 80 8.67 2.58 -3.78
C TRP A 80 7.67 3.60 -3.19
N ILE A 81 7.48 3.61 -1.87
CA ILE A 81 6.65 4.61 -1.17
C ILE A 81 7.24 6.01 -1.35
N ASP A 82 8.56 6.15 -1.18
CA ASP A 82 9.22 7.46 -1.33
C ASP A 82 9.12 7.97 -2.78
N LEU A 83 9.21 7.07 -3.77
CA LEU A 83 9.03 7.39 -5.19
C LEU A 83 7.59 7.83 -5.53
N ASN A 84 6.59 7.21 -4.90
CA ASN A 84 5.17 7.40 -5.23
C ASN A 84 4.39 8.20 -4.17
N ARG A 85 5.10 8.92 -3.29
CA ARG A 85 4.52 9.53 -2.09
C ARG A 85 3.32 10.42 -2.41
N GLU A 86 3.45 11.29 -3.40
CA GLU A 86 2.39 12.24 -3.77
C GLU A 86 1.16 11.53 -4.33
N VAL A 87 1.36 10.48 -5.14
CA VAL A 87 0.28 9.68 -5.70
C VAL A 87 -0.46 8.90 -4.60
N ILE A 88 0.29 8.24 -3.72
CA ILE A 88 -0.28 7.49 -2.59
C ILE A 88 -1.08 8.42 -1.68
N VAL A 89 -0.52 9.57 -1.32
CA VAL A 89 -1.22 10.57 -0.48
C VAL A 89 -2.46 11.09 -1.18
N GLY A 90 -2.33 11.55 -2.44
CA GLY A 90 -3.43 12.10 -3.21
C GLY A 90 -4.58 11.12 -3.42
N HIS A 91 -4.28 9.84 -3.62
CA HIS A 91 -5.31 8.80 -3.70
C HIS A 91 -6.03 8.58 -2.36
N CYS A 92 -5.32 8.62 -1.23
CA CYS A 92 -5.91 8.45 0.09
C CYS A 92 -6.71 9.68 0.57
N THR A 93 -6.28 10.90 0.22
CA THR A 93 -6.98 12.16 0.53
C THR A 93 -8.13 12.46 -0.43
N GLY A 94 -8.15 11.78 -1.59
CA GLY A 94 -9.15 11.98 -2.64
C GLY A 94 -8.82 13.13 -3.59
N ASP A 95 -7.59 13.63 -3.59
CA ASP A 95 -7.07 14.61 -4.56
C ASP A 95 -6.86 13.98 -5.95
N ILE A 96 -6.62 12.67 -6.00
CA ILE A 96 -6.62 11.88 -7.25
C ILE A 96 -7.98 11.18 -7.37
N GLU A 97 -8.66 11.41 -8.49
CA GLU A 97 -10.03 10.94 -8.71
C GLU A 97 -10.06 9.44 -9.03
N GLY A 98 -10.40 8.66 -8.01
CA GLY A 98 -10.64 7.22 -8.15
C GLY A 98 -9.37 6.39 -8.32
N THR A 99 -9.58 5.08 -8.32
CA THR A 99 -8.48 4.10 -8.31
C THR A 99 -7.73 4.03 -9.65
N ALA A 100 -8.39 4.22 -10.79
CA ALA A 100 -7.74 4.09 -12.10
C ALA A 100 -6.67 5.18 -12.33
N ASP A 101 -6.97 6.44 -12.03
CA ASP A 101 -6.03 7.56 -12.19
C ASP A 101 -4.84 7.43 -11.24
N ALA A 102 -5.07 6.95 -10.02
CA ALA A 102 -4.00 6.65 -9.08
C ALA A 102 -3.07 5.56 -9.61
N LEU A 103 -3.62 4.47 -10.15
CA LEU A 103 -2.83 3.37 -10.71
C LEU A 103 -2.00 3.77 -11.94
N ASP A 104 -2.53 4.65 -12.80
CA ASP A 104 -1.82 5.17 -13.97
C ASP A 104 -0.64 6.08 -13.58
N ALA A 105 -0.82 6.87 -12.51
CA ALA A 105 0.20 7.78 -12.00
C ALA A 105 1.34 7.07 -11.23
N LEU A 106 1.18 5.80 -10.85
CA LEU A 106 2.22 5.05 -10.13
C LEU A 106 3.44 4.77 -11.01
N VAL A 107 4.62 5.04 -10.44
CA VAL A 107 5.91 4.74 -11.04
C VAL A 107 6.44 3.43 -10.44
N PRO A 108 6.71 2.39 -11.26
CA PRO A 108 7.29 1.15 -10.78
C PRO A 108 8.73 1.37 -10.31
N LEU A 109 9.11 0.70 -9.21
CA LEU A 109 10.48 0.67 -8.74
C LEU A 109 11.31 -0.16 -9.73
N ARG A 110 12.20 0.50 -10.47
CA ARG A 110 13.19 -0.19 -11.32
C ARG A 110 14.41 -0.52 -10.46
N THR A 111 14.68 -1.81 -10.29
CA THR A 111 15.92 -2.35 -9.72
C THR A 111 17.09 -2.20 -10.67
#